data_AF-A0A067BQG1-F1
#
_entry.id   AF-A0A067BQG1-F1
#
_cell.length_a   1.000
_cell.length_b   1.000
_cell.length_c   1.000
_cell.angle_alpha   90.00
_cell.angle_beta   90.00
_cell.angle_gamma   90.00
#
_symmetry.space_group_name_H-M   'P 1'
#
loop_
_entity.id
_entity.type
_entity.pdbx_description
1 polymer ?
#
loop_
_entity_poly.entity_id
_entity_poly.type
_entity_poly.pdbx_seq_one_letter_code
_entity_poly.pdbx_strand_id
1 'polypeptide(L)'
;MARWLTLEDAKASFNLFCCVYGIGTLGMPGNFARAGPTCGALALAFMGVANVYASVVCSKVMLRAPGSVQTFADLGGWALGRHGRLAVIASQLGVCLFVPCAFLVLGGSLLDTVIPDAFSPRHWTILMAMTILPICLVPTLKEGAAAALAGCIGTIVADFLALGVL
;
A
#
# COMPACT_ATOMS: atom_id res chain seq x y z
N MET A 1 8.88 -18.55 28.53
CA MET A 1 8.45 -17.14 28.56
C MET A 1 8.73 -16.56 27.18
N ALA A 2 7.74 -16.56 26.29
CA ALA A 2 7.95 -16.19 24.89
C ALA A 2 8.30 -14.70 24.79
N ARG A 3 9.38 -14.37 24.09
CA ARG A 3 9.79 -12.99 23.82
C ARG A 3 8.95 -12.53 22.63
N TRP A 4 7.75 -12.01 22.93
CA TRP A 4 6.69 -11.77 21.94
C TRP A 4 6.97 -10.67 20.89
N LEU A 5 8.09 -9.95 20.99
CA LEU A 5 8.53 -9.01 19.97
C LEU A 5 10.07 -8.93 19.99
N THR A 6 10.73 -9.46 18.96
CA THR A 6 12.15 -9.19 18.75
C THR A 6 12.34 -7.80 18.12
N LEU A 7 13.55 -7.26 18.17
CA LEU A 7 13.86 -5.99 17.49
C LEU A 7 13.65 -6.09 15.97
N GLU A 8 13.86 -7.28 15.39
CA GLU A 8 13.60 -7.52 13.97
C GLU A 8 12.10 -7.53 13.67
N ASP A 9 11.28 -8.12 14.54
CA ASP A 9 9.81 -8.08 14.42
C ASP A 9 9.28 -6.65 14.52
N ALA A 10 9.87 -5.83 15.40
CA ALA A 10 9.52 -4.42 15.53
C ALA A 10 9.85 -3.62 14.26
N LYS A 11 11.04 -3.84 13.66
CA LYS A 11 11.41 -3.21 12.39
C LYS A 11 10.48 -3.64 11.25
N ALA A 12 10.14 -4.92 11.17
CA ALA A 12 9.24 -5.45 10.16
C ALA A 12 7.82 -4.86 10.31
N SER A 13 7.32 -4.78 11.54
CA SER A 13 6.00 -4.19 11.84
C SER A 13 5.95 -2.71 11.51
N PHE A 14 7.02 -1.97 11.81
CA PHE A 14 7.13 -0.55 11.48
C PHE A 14 7.20 -0.33 9.96
N ASN A 15 7.94 -1.17 9.24
CA ASN A 15 7.99 -1.09 7.78
C ASN A 15 6.61 -1.40 7.16
N LEU A 16 5.89 -2.40 7.67
CA LEU A 16 4.51 -2.69 7.25
C LEU A 16 3.58 -1.51 7.52
N PHE A 17 3.70 -0.85 8.68
CA PHE A 17 2.96 0.37 8.96
C PHE A 17 3.26 1.46 7.93
N CYS A 18 4.53 1.72 7.63
CA CYS A 18 4.92 2.72 6.64
C CYS A 18 4.43 2.37 5.22
N CYS A 19 4.39 1.09 4.86
CA CYS A 19 3.85 0.63 3.58
C CYS A 19 2.34 0.81 3.46
N VAL A 20 1.59 0.61 4.54
CA VAL A 20 0.12 0.70 4.54
C VAL A 20 -0.34 2.16 4.73
N TYR A 21 0.36 2.91 5.58
CA TYR A 21 0.09 4.32 5.83
C TYR A 21 0.74 5.19 4.77
N GLY A 22 0.01 5.46 3.70
CA GLY A 22 0.48 6.29 2.59
C GLY A 22 -0.66 6.97 1.86
N ILE A 23 -0.45 7.29 0.58
CA ILE A 23 -1.37 8.08 -0.27
C ILE A 23 -2.83 7.56 -0.30
N GLY A 24 -3.06 6.29 0.07
CA GLY A 24 -4.41 5.75 0.24
C GLY A 24 -5.25 6.49 1.28
N THR A 25 -4.64 7.05 2.34
CA THR A 25 -5.36 7.85 3.34
C THR A 25 -5.80 9.19 2.78
N LEU A 26 -5.03 9.79 1.86
CA LEU A 26 -5.36 11.07 1.22
C LEU A 26 -6.62 10.98 0.35
N GLY A 27 -6.95 9.78 -0.17
CA GLY A 27 -8.21 9.54 -0.89
C GLY A 27 -9.42 9.31 0.01
N MET A 28 -9.22 9.06 1.32
CA MET A 28 -10.30 8.69 2.24
C MET A 28 -11.35 9.78 2.44
N PRO A 29 -11.01 11.07 2.61
CA PRO A 29 -12.03 12.12 2.75
C PRO A 29 -12.98 12.16 1.54
N GLY A 30 -12.45 12.03 0.32
CA GLY A 30 -13.25 11.99 -0.90
C GLY A 30 -14.15 10.75 -0.98
N ASN A 31 -13.65 9.59 -0.53
CA ASN A 31 -14.44 8.36 -0.46
C ASN A 31 -15.57 8.47 0.58
N PHE A 32 -15.30 9.03 1.76
CA PHE A 32 -16.30 9.28 2.80
C PHE A 32 -17.32 10.33 2.38
N ALA A 33 -16.91 11.38 1.65
CA ALA A 33 -17.83 12.38 1.12
C ALA A 33 -18.82 11.78 0.10
N ARG A 34 -18.40 10.79 -0.68
CA ARG A 34 -19.25 10.11 -1.67
C ARG A 34 -20.13 9.01 -1.08
N ALA A 35 -19.60 8.21 -0.16
CA ALA A 35 -20.31 7.09 0.44
C ALA A 35 -21.17 7.49 1.66
N GLY A 36 -20.85 8.61 2.30
CA GLY A 36 -21.40 9.00 3.60
C GLY A 36 -20.63 8.38 4.78
N PRO A 37 -20.74 8.97 5.99
CA PRO A 37 -19.91 8.60 7.14
C PRO A 37 -20.19 7.19 7.67
N THR A 38 -21.44 6.75 7.65
CA THR A 38 -21.85 5.43 8.16
C THR A 38 -21.41 4.30 7.23
N CYS A 39 -21.72 4.40 5.93
CA CYS A 39 -21.32 3.42 4.93
C CYS A 39 -19.80 3.38 4.75
N GLY A 40 -19.13 4.54 4.76
CA GLY A 40 -17.68 4.63 4.72
C GLY A 40 -17.01 3.94 5.91
N ALA A 41 -17.49 4.19 7.13
CA ALA A 41 -16.95 3.56 8.35
C ALA A 41 -17.17 2.04 8.35
N LEU A 42 -18.36 1.56 7.96
CA LEU A 42 -18.64 0.13 7.85
C LEU A 42 -17.76 -0.56 6.80
N ALA A 43 -17.60 0.04 5.62
CA ALA A 43 -16.74 -0.49 4.57
C ALA A 43 -15.26 -0.54 5.01
N LEU A 44 -14.78 0.52 5.66
CA LEU A 44 -13.42 0.57 6.19
C LEU A 44 -13.20 -0.51 7.26
N ALA A 45 -14.12 -0.64 8.21
CA ALA A 45 -14.05 -1.64 9.27
C ALA A 45 -14.05 -3.06 8.69
N PHE A 46 -14.95 -3.36 7.75
CA PHE A 46 -15.03 -4.65 7.08
C PHE A 46 -13.73 -4.99 6.34
N MET A 47 -13.20 -4.06 5.53
CA MET A 47 -11.93 -4.25 4.81
C MET A 47 -10.75 -4.44 5.78
N GLY A 48 -10.73 -3.70 6.88
CA GLY A 48 -9.72 -3.85 7.94
C GLY A 48 -9.73 -5.25 8.55
N VAL A 49 -10.91 -5.72 8.98
CA VAL A 49 -11.05 -7.07 9.56
C VAL A 49 -10.70 -8.15 8.55
N ALA A 50 -11.19 -8.03 7.31
CA ALA A 50 -10.92 -8.99 6.25
C ALA A 50 -9.42 -9.10 5.93
N ASN A 51 -8.72 -7.97 5.82
CA ASN A 51 -7.27 -7.94 5.58
C ASN A 51 -6.48 -8.55 6.75
N VAL A 52 -6.80 -8.18 7.99
CA VAL A 52 -6.15 -8.75 9.18
C VAL A 52 -6.36 -10.26 9.25
N TYR A 53 -7.59 -10.73 9.03
CA TYR A 53 -7.89 -12.16 9.01
C TYR A 53 -7.10 -12.89 7.91
N ALA A 54 -7.07 -12.35 6.69
CA ALA A 54 -6.31 -12.91 5.59
C ALA A 54 -4.81 -13.00 5.91
N SER A 55 -4.21 -11.95 6.48
CA SER A 55 -2.82 -11.94 6.92
C SER A 55 -2.53 -13.03 7.95
N VAL A 56 -3.38 -13.18 8.96
CA VAL A 56 -3.24 -14.23 9.99
C VAL A 56 -3.32 -15.63 9.41
N VAL A 57 -4.26 -15.88 8.49
CA VAL A 57 -4.38 -17.16 7.80
C VAL A 57 -3.13 -17.42 6.96
N CYS A 58 -2.66 -16.44 6.20
CA CYS A 58 -1.43 -16.57 5.40
C CYS A 58 -0.21 -16.90 6.28
N SER A 59 -0.04 -16.22 7.42
CA SER A 59 1.04 -16.54 8.37
C SER A 59 0.94 -17.97 8.91
N LYS A 60 -0.27 -18.44 9.25
CA LYS A 60 -0.49 -19.82 9.72
C LYS A 60 -0.21 -20.88 8.65
N VAL A 61 -0.45 -20.57 7.38
CA VAL A 61 -0.13 -21.44 6.24
C VAL A 61 1.39 -21.45 6.02
N MET A 62 2.04 -20.28 6.06
CA MET A 62 3.49 -20.15 5.91
C MET A 62 4.26 -20.94 6.97
N LEU A 63 3.79 -20.95 8.22
CA LEU A 63 4.39 -21.74 9.31
C LEU A 63 4.33 -23.26 9.09
N ARG A 64 3.42 -23.74 8.24
CA ARG A 64 3.30 -25.17 7.87
C ARG A 64 3.97 -25.49 6.54
N ALA A 65 4.36 -24.48 5.78
CA ALA A 65 4.94 -24.66 4.46
C ALA A 65 6.40 -25.14 4.58
N PRO A 66 6.85 -26.04 3.69
CA PRO A 66 8.25 -26.43 3.64
C PRO A 66 9.14 -25.25 3.24
N GLY A 67 10.42 -25.28 3.60
CA GLY A 67 11.37 -24.20 3.30
C GLY A 67 11.59 -23.89 1.81
N SER A 68 11.05 -24.69 0.90
CA SER A 68 11.01 -24.39 -0.54
C SER A 68 9.98 -23.30 -0.91
N VAL A 69 8.99 -23.04 -0.05
CA VAL A 69 7.97 -22.01 -0.27
C VAL A 69 8.48 -20.68 0.28
N GLN A 70 8.96 -19.82 -0.61
CA GLN A 70 9.51 -18.51 -0.25
C GLN A 70 8.63 -17.35 -0.75
N THR A 71 7.92 -17.54 -1.86
CA THR A 71 7.11 -16.47 -2.47
C THR A 71 5.62 -16.67 -2.19
N PHE A 72 4.85 -15.59 -2.27
CA PHE A 72 3.39 -15.65 -2.13
C PHE A 72 2.75 -16.52 -3.23
N ALA A 73 3.32 -16.52 -4.44
CA ALA A 73 2.88 -17.39 -5.53
C ALA A 73 3.12 -18.88 -5.22
N ASP A 74 4.27 -19.20 -4.62
CA ASP A 74 4.57 -20.57 -4.22
C ASP A 74 3.71 -21.01 -3.04
N LEU A 75 3.33 -20.09 -2.14
CA LEU A 75 2.36 -20.34 -1.08
C LEU A 75 0.97 -20.68 -1.66
N GLY A 76 0.52 -19.93 -2.67
CA GLY A 76 -0.71 -20.23 -3.40
C GLY A 76 -0.63 -21.56 -4.15
N GLY A 77 0.55 -21.87 -4.70
CA GLY A 77 0.86 -23.16 -5.32
C GLY A 77 0.80 -24.34 -4.34
N TRP A 78 1.27 -24.14 -3.11
CA TRP A 78 1.25 -25.15 -2.07
C TRP A 78 -0.17 -25.37 -1.52
N ALA A 79 -0.95 -24.30 -1.34
CA ALA A 79 -2.28 -24.38 -0.76
C ALA A 79 -3.37 -24.88 -1.75
N LEU A 80 -3.33 -24.47 -3.02
CA LEU A 80 -4.37 -24.76 -4.02
C LEU A 80 -3.81 -25.33 -5.35
N GLY A 81 -2.54 -25.74 -5.38
CA GLY A 81 -1.90 -26.29 -6.58
C GLY A 81 -1.73 -25.24 -7.69
N ARG A 82 -1.70 -25.70 -8.95
CA ARG A 82 -1.44 -24.86 -10.12
C ARG A 82 -2.41 -23.68 -10.25
N HIS A 83 -3.68 -23.88 -9.91
CA HIS A 83 -4.71 -22.82 -9.97
C HIS A 83 -4.46 -21.74 -8.91
N GLY A 84 -4.07 -22.12 -7.69
CA GLY A 84 -3.69 -21.18 -6.64
C GLY A 84 -2.49 -20.33 -7.03
N ARG A 85 -1.47 -20.96 -7.61
CA ARG A 85 -0.28 -20.25 -8.11
C ARG A 85 -0.64 -19.23 -9.19
N LEU A 86 -1.47 -19.62 -10.16
CA LEU A 86 -1.90 -18.72 -11.23
C LEU A 86 -2.74 -17.57 -10.70
N ALA A 87 -3.68 -17.84 -9.78
CA ALA A 87 -4.52 -16.81 -9.18
C ALA A 87 -3.68 -15.76 -8.44
N VAL A 88 -2.71 -16.20 -7.63
CA VAL A 88 -1.81 -15.28 -6.91
C VAL A 88 -0.95 -14.45 -7.85
N ILE A 89 -0.37 -15.07 -8.89
CA ILE A 89 0.44 -14.34 -9.89
C ILE A 89 -0.42 -13.30 -10.62
N ALA A 90 -1.62 -13.69 -11.05
CA ALA A 90 -2.52 -12.77 -11.74
C ALA A 90 -2.93 -11.59 -10.84
N SER A 91 -3.28 -11.85 -9.57
CA SER A 91 -3.60 -10.80 -8.61
C SER A 91 -2.40 -9.91 -8.31
N GLN A 92 -1.20 -10.48 -8.16
CA GLN A 92 0.02 -9.72 -7.88
C GLN A 92 0.38 -8.82 -9.05
N LEU A 93 0.31 -9.34 -10.28
CA LEU A 93 0.52 -8.56 -11.50
C LEU A 93 -0.49 -7.41 -11.60
N GLY A 94 -1.75 -7.68 -11.29
CA GLY A 94 -2.81 -6.67 -11.22
C GLY A 94 -2.47 -5.56 -10.24
N VAL A 95 -2.13 -5.90 -8.99
CA VAL A 95 -1.74 -4.92 -7.96
C VAL A 95 -0.51 -4.12 -8.39
N CYS A 96 0.52 -4.78 -8.92
CA CYS A 96 1.74 -4.11 -9.40
C CYS A 96 1.49 -3.13 -10.56
N LEU A 97 0.41 -3.30 -11.33
CA LEU A 97 0.03 -2.37 -12.40
C LEU A 97 -0.93 -1.28 -11.92
N PHE A 98 -1.99 -1.66 -11.21
CA PHE A 98 -3.07 -0.73 -10.83
C PHE A 98 -2.66 0.24 -9.72
N VAL A 99 -1.84 -0.19 -8.75
CA VAL A 99 -1.39 0.68 -7.66
C VAL A 99 -0.60 1.89 -8.18
N PRO A 100 0.47 1.73 -9.00
CA PRO A 100 1.18 2.89 -9.53
C PRO A 100 0.29 3.74 -10.44
N CYS A 101 -0.60 3.14 -11.25
CA CYS A 101 -1.56 3.92 -12.04
C CYS A 101 -2.46 4.80 -11.16
N ALA A 102 -3.02 4.26 -10.06
CA ALA A 102 -3.83 5.01 -9.13
C ALA A 102 -3.03 6.14 -8.46
N PHE A 103 -1.79 5.88 -8.08
CA PHE A 103 -0.91 6.88 -7.45
C PHE A 103 -0.53 8.00 -8.42
N LEU A 104 -0.26 7.68 -9.69
CA LEU A 104 0.06 8.68 -10.71
C LEU A 104 -1.13 9.60 -10.99
N VAL A 105 -2.33 9.05 -11.09
CA VAL A 105 -3.55 9.83 -11.30
C VAL A 105 -3.86 10.71 -10.08
N LEU A 106 -3.83 10.13 -8.88
CA LEU A 106 -4.10 10.87 -7.65
C LEU A 106 -3.05 11.97 -7.42
N GLY A 107 -1.77 11.66 -7.61
CA GLY A 107 -0.68 12.63 -7.51
C GLY A 107 -0.80 13.77 -8.52
N GLY A 108 -1.19 13.47 -9.76
CA GLY A 108 -1.46 14.49 -10.78
C GLY A 108 -2.59 15.44 -10.38
N SER A 109 -3.69 14.92 -9.84
CA SER A 109 -4.80 15.74 -9.34
C SER A 109 -4.42 16.59 -8.13
N LEU A 110 -3.58 16.07 -7.22
CA LEU A 110 -3.10 16.83 -6.06
C LEU A 110 -2.14 17.96 -6.47
N LEU A 111 -1.27 17.75 -7.47
CA LEU A 111 -0.38 18.80 -7.95
C LEU A 111 -1.14 19.93 -8.67
N ASP A 112 -2.19 19.58 -9.41
CA ASP A 112 -3.08 20.54 -10.05
C ASP A 112 -3.78 21.47 -9.03
N THR A 113 -4.18 20.93 -7.87
CA THR A 113 -4.79 21.75 -6.81
C THR A 113 -3.77 22.59 -6.02
N VAL A 114 -2.53 22.11 -5.88
CA VAL A 114 -1.46 22.85 -5.17
C VAL A 114 -0.88 23.98 -6.02
N ILE A 115 -0.75 23.77 -7.33
CA ILE A 115 -0.24 24.77 -8.28
C ILE A 115 -1.29 25.01 -9.37
N PRO A 116 -2.33 25.82 -9.06
CA PRO A 116 -3.39 26.10 -10.02
C PRO A 116 -2.84 26.86 -11.24
N ASP A 117 -3.45 26.62 -12.41
CA ASP A 117 -3.20 27.29 -13.69
C ASP A 117 -1.79 27.16 -14.30
N ALA A 118 -0.89 26.35 -13.74
CA ALA A 118 0.44 26.14 -14.33
C ALA A 118 0.43 25.15 -15.51
N PHE A 119 -0.22 23.99 -15.37
CA PHE A 119 -0.27 22.95 -16.39
C PHE A 119 -1.57 22.15 -16.33
N SER A 120 -2.01 21.59 -17.46
CA SER A 120 -3.17 20.68 -17.48
C SER A 120 -2.88 19.38 -16.70
N PRO A 121 -3.89 18.75 -16.06
CA PRO A 121 -3.73 17.52 -15.26
C PRO A 121 -2.97 16.39 -15.97
N ARG A 122 -3.12 16.27 -17.30
CA ARG A 122 -2.42 15.24 -18.08
C ARG A 122 -0.90 15.44 -18.05
N HIS A 123 -0.43 16.69 -18.08
CA HIS A 123 0.99 17.01 -18.03
C HIS A 123 1.56 16.76 -16.64
N TRP A 124 0.81 17.06 -15.57
CA TRP A 124 1.18 16.73 -14.20
C TRP A 124 1.37 15.22 -13.99
N THR A 125 0.45 14.40 -14.52
CA THR A 125 0.58 12.94 -14.46
C THR A 125 1.83 12.43 -15.20
N ILE A 126 2.16 13.03 -16.36
CA ILE A 126 3.36 12.65 -17.13
C ILE A 126 4.64 13.06 -16.39
N LEU A 127 4.68 14.27 -15.82
CA LEU A 127 5.81 14.73 -14.99
C LEU A 127 6.01 13.81 -13.78
N MET A 128 4.93 13.48 -13.07
CA MET A 128 4.96 12.52 -11.96
C MET A 128 5.51 11.17 -12.40
N ALA A 129 5.04 10.63 -13.52
CA ALA A 129 5.54 9.36 -14.06
C ALA A 129 7.04 9.39 -14.34
N MET A 130 7.54 10.48 -14.94
CA MET A 130 8.98 10.64 -15.20
C MET A 130 9.79 10.73 -13.91
N THR A 131 9.29 11.42 -12.87
CA THR A 131 9.99 11.55 -11.59
C THR A 131 9.98 10.28 -10.73
N ILE A 132 8.97 9.42 -10.90
CA ILE A 132 8.83 8.15 -10.15
C ILE A 132 9.55 6.99 -10.84
N LEU A 133 9.77 7.06 -12.16
CA LEU A 133 10.48 6.04 -12.93
C LEU A 133 11.84 5.61 -12.33
N PRO A 134 12.70 6.53 -11.80
CA PRO A 134 13.96 6.15 -11.16
C PRO A 134 13.78 5.34 -9.88
N ILE A 135 12.70 5.58 -9.12
CA ILE A 135 12.37 4.82 -7.92
C ILE A 135 12.03 3.36 -8.26
N CYS A 136 11.42 3.12 -9.44
CA CYS A 136 11.16 1.76 -9.92
C CYS A 136 12.44 0.97 -10.24
N LEU A 137 13.58 1.65 -10.38
CA LEU A 137 14.88 1.02 -10.66
C LEU A 137 15.67 0.70 -9.39
N VAL A 138 15.19 1.11 -8.21
CA VAL A 138 15.83 0.83 -6.92
C VAL A 138 15.66 -0.66 -6.59
N PRO A 139 16.73 -1.47 -6.65
CA PRO A 139 16.60 -2.93 -6.58
C PRO A 139 16.60 -3.45 -5.13
N THR A 140 16.80 -2.59 -4.12
CA THR A 140 17.04 -3.04 -2.74
C THR A 140 15.90 -2.68 -1.78
N LEU A 141 15.50 -3.69 -0.98
CA LEU A 141 14.50 -3.54 0.09
C LEU A 141 14.93 -2.55 1.17
N LYS A 142 16.23 -2.31 1.35
CA LYS A 142 16.76 -1.36 2.33
C LYS A 142 16.49 0.09 1.92
N GLU A 143 16.72 0.42 0.65
CA GLU A 143 16.42 1.75 0.10
C GLU A 143 14.90 1.96 -0.01
N GLY A 144 14.15 0.90 -0.34
CA GLY A 144 12.69 0.92 -0.33
C GLY A 144 12.08 1.22 1.03
N ALA A 145 12.66 0.70 2.13
CA ALA A 145 12.18 0.98 3.49
C ALA A 145 12.34 2.47 3.87
N ALA A 146 13.43 3.11 3.44
CA ALA A 146 13.64 4.54 3.67
C ALA A 146 12.63 5.40 2.88
N ALA A 147 12.34 5.02 1.63
CA ALA A 147 11.33 5.68 0.81
C ALA A 147 9.91 5.51 1.41
N ALA A 148 9.57 4.32 1.89
CA ALA A 148 8.32 4.05 2.58
C ALA A 148 8.19 4.90 3.85
N LEU A 149 9.26 5.01 4.65
CA LEU A 149 9.29 5.87 5.83
C LEU A 149 9.07 7.35 5.47
N ALA A 150 9.78 7.86 4.47
CA ALA A 150 9.62 9.25 4.02
C ALA A 150 8.19 9.53 3.55
N GLY A 151 7.59 8.61 2.79
CA GLY A 151 6.19 8.70 2.37
C GLY A 151 5.22 8.66 3.56
N CYS A 152 5.46 7.79 4.53
CA CYS A 152 4.64 7.69 5.74
C CYS A 152 4.70 8.98 6.56
N ILE A 153 5.90 9.53 6.82
CA ILE A 153 6.07 10.81 7.52
C ILE A 153 5.37 11.94 6.77
N GLY A 154 5.55 12.03 5.45
CA GLY A 154 4.88 13.04 4.63
C GLY A 154 3.36 12.96 4.72
N THR A 155 2.81 11.73 4.72
CA THR A 155 1.37 11.50 4.87
C THR A 155 0.88 11.90 6.26
N ILE A 156 1.60 11.53 7.33
CA ILE A 156 1.24 11.90 8.71
C ILE A 156 1.21 13.42 8.87
N VAL A 157 2.24 14.12 8.36
CA VAL A 157 2.30 15.59 8.39
C VAL A 157 1.13 16.19 7.62
N ALA A 158 0.83 15.67 6.42
CA ALA A 158 -0.29 16.14 5.61
C ALA A 158 -1.64 15.96 6.34
N ASP A 159 -1.85 14.82 7.00
CA ASP A 159 -3.08 14.54 7.75
C ASP A 159 -3.23 15.50 8.95
N PHE A 160 -2.16 15.76 9.71
CA PHE A 160 -2.20 16.74 10.80
C PHE A 160 -2.45 18.17 10.32
N LEU A 161 -1.85 18.57 9.20
CA LEU A 161 -2.11 19.87 8.58
C LEU A 161 -3.56 19.97 8.10
N ALA A 162 -4.08 18.93 7.46
CA ALA A 162 -5.47 18.88 7.03
C ALA A 162 -6.44 19.03 8.20
N LEU A 163 -6.17 18.35 9.33
CA LEU A 163 -6.96 18.50 10.56
C LEU A 163 -6.84 19.89 11.19
N GLY A 164 -5.69 20.55 11.06
CA GLY A 164 -5.48 21.91 11.60
C GLY A 164 -6.10 23.03 10.75
N VAL A 165 -6.38 22.77 9.47
CA VAL A 165 -7.05 23.71 8.55
C VAL A 165 -8.57 23.57 8.58
N LEU A 166 -9.09 22.43 9.07
CA LEU A 166 -10.51 22.11 9.22
C LEU A 166 -11.11 22.77 10.48
#